data_AF-A0A7T4PH38-F1
#
_entry.id   AF-A0A7T4PH38-F1
#
_cell.length_a   1.000
_cell.length_b   1.000
_cell.length_c   1.000
_cell.angle_alpha   90.00
_cell.angle_beta   90.00
_cell.angle_gamma   90.00
#
_symmetry.space_group_name_H-M   'P 1'
#
loop_
_entity.id
_entity.type
_entity.pdbx_description
1 polymer ?
#
loop_
_entity_poly.entity_id
_entity_poly.type
_entity_poly.pdbx_seq_one_letter_code
_entity_poly.pdbx_strand_id
1 'polypeptide(L)' 'MAPKPTPPGQCPQCWAHAYDKSIHRALKPGEDCPPCLDHAYNGCPGFNRK' A
#
# COMPACT_ATOMS: atom_id res chain seq x y z
N MET A 1 -11.04 1.19 13.93
CA MET A 1 -9.75 1.79 14.33
C MET A 1 -9.42 2.87 13.34
N ALA A 2 -9.12 4.10 13.78
CA ALA A 2 -8.63 5.13 12.87
C ALA A 2 -7.35 4.61 12.19
N PRO A 3 -7.17 4.80 10.87
CA PRO A 3 -5.95 4.39 10.21
C PRO A 3 -4.78 5.06 10.93
N LYS A 4 -3.75 4.28 11.29
CA LYS A 4 -2.53 4.84 11.89
C LYS A 4 -2.05 5.96 10.96
N PRO A 5 -1.84 7.19 11.44
CA PRO A 5 -1.41 8.27 10.58
C PRO A 5 -0.08 7.87 9.94
N THR A 6 0.00 8.04 8.63
CA THR A 6 1.22 7.77 7.89
C THR A 6 2.30 8.74 8.38
N PRO A 7 3.45 8.25 8.90
CA PRO A 7 4.52 9.14 9.33
C PRO A 7 5.10 9.91 8.14
N PRO A 8 5.61 11.14 8.35
CA PRO A 8 6.28 11.91 7.30
C PRO A 8 7.47 11.11 6.76
N GLY A 9 7.61 11.04 5.44
CA GLY A 9 8.61 10.19 4.80
C GLY A 9 8.15 8.75 4.49
N GLN A 10 6.90 8.36 4.80
CA GLN A 10 6.33 7.09 4.32
C GLN A 10 5.13 7.30 3.37
N CYS A 11 5.03 6.42 2.36
CA CYS A 11 3.92 6.41 1.42
C CYS A 11 2.64 5.87 2.12
N PRO A 12 1.50 6.61 2.09
CA PRO A 12 0.27 6.21 2.78
C PRO A 12 -0.29 4.86 2.34
N GLN A 13 -0.12 4.51 1.06
CA GLN A 13 -0.58 3.23 0.55
C GLN A 13 0.22 2.07 1.15
N CYS A 14 1.56 2.15 1.16
CA CYS A 14 2.41 1.11 1.77
C CYS A 14 2.15 0.98 3.28
N TRP A 15 1.93 2.12 3.95
CA TRP A 15 1.62 2.13 5.37
C TRP A 15 0.26 1.47 5.65
N ALA A 16 -0.78 1.82 4.89
CA ALA A 16 -2.07 1.14 4.98
C ALA A 16 -1.92 -0.36 4.68
N HIS A 17 -1.13 -0.74 3.68
CA HIS A 17 -0.88 -2.13 3.30
C HIS A 17 -0.21 -2.95 4.41
N ALA A 18 0.69 -2.35 5.19
CA ALA A 18 1.35 -3.01 6.31
C ALA A 18 0.41 -3.29 7.50
N TYR A 19 -0.68 -2.52 7.66
CA TYR A 19 -1.52 -2.55 8.87
C TYR A 19 -2.97 -2.94 8.64
N ASP A 20 -3.47 -2.74 7.43
CA ASP A 20 -4.83 -3.09 7.05
C ASP A 20 -4.79 -4.37 6.21
N LYS A 21 -5.27 -5.47 6.79
CA LYS A 21 -5.39 -6.76 6.07
C LYS A 21 -6.67 -6.84 5.26
N SER A 22 -7.62 -5.94 5.47
CA SER A 22 -8.91 -5.94 4.78
C SER A 22 -8.78 -5.56 3.30
N ILE A 23 -7.67 -4.94 2.91
CA ILE A 23 -7.35 -4.59 1.52
C ILE A 23 -7.20 -5.85 0.65
N HIS A 24 -6.86 -6.99 1.26
CA HIS A 24 -6.80 -8.29 0.57
C HIS A 24 -8.10 -9.09 0.69
N ARG A 25 -9.12 -8.56 1.36
CA ARG A 25 -10.39 -9.28 1.56
C ARG A 25 -11.09 -9.62 0.24
N ALA A 26 -10.91 -8.77 -0.78
CA ALA A 26 -11.49 -8.97 -2.10
C ALA A 26 -10.57 -9.76 -3.06
N LEU A 27 -9.32 -10.02 -2.68
CA LEU A 27 -8.37 -10.76 -3.50
C LEU A 27 -8.54 -12.26 -3.29
N LYS A 28 -8.31 -13.04 -4.36
CA LYS A 28 -8.29 -14.49 -4.26
C LYS A 28 -7.00 -14.97 -3.59
N PRO A 29 -6.98 -16.19 -3.01
CA PRO A 29 -5.75 -16.79 -2.53
C PRO A 29 -4.69 -16.86 -3.65
N GLY A 30 -3.55 -16.21 -3.44
CA GLY A 30 -2.45 -16.16 -4.41
C GLY A 30 -2.61 -15.09 -5.52
N GLU A 31 -3.64 -14.25 -5.46
CA GLU A 31 -3.79 -13.12 -6.38
C GLU A 31 -2.91 -11.95 -5.92
N ASP A 32 -2.05 -11.47 -6.80
CA ASP A 32 -1.23 -10.30 -6.54
C ASP A 32 -2.10 -9.04 -6.46
N CYS A 33 -1.78 -8.16 -5.52
CA CYS A 33 -2.49 -6.90 -5.31
C CYS A 33 -2.10 -5.90 -6.43
N PRO A 34 -2.99 -5.59 -7.40
CA PRO A 34 -2.66 -4.69 -8.51
C PRO A 34 -2.13 -3.32 -8.07
N PRO A 35 -2.71 -2.63 -7.06
CA PRO A 35 -2.18 -1.35 -6.63
C PRO A 35 -0.82 -1.47 -5.93
N CYS A 36 -0.46 -2.63 -5.37
CA CYS A 36 0.89 -2.83 -4.82
C CYS A 36 1.92 -3.08 -5.93
N LEU A 37 1.54 -3.86 -6.95
CA LEU A 37 2.39 -4.10 -8.11
C LEU A 37 2.63 -2.81 -8.88
N ASP A 38 1.57 -2.07 -9.19
CA ASP A 38 1.66 -0.75 -9.82
C ASP A 38 2.61 0.15 -9.05
N HIS A 39 2.52 0.17 -7.72
CA HIS A 39 3.41 0.92 -6.88
C HIS A 39 4.88 0.49 -6.95
N ALA A 40 5.12 -0.81 -7.02
CA ALA A 40 6.47 -1.37 -7.10
C ALA A 40 7.10 -1.12 -8.48
N TYR A 41 6.31 -1.13 -9.55
CA TYR A 41 6.78 -0.94 -10.92
C TYR A 41 6.86 0.54 -11.34
N ASN A 42 5.87 1.35 -10.95
CA ASN A 42 5.74 2.75 -11.37
C ASN A 42 6.15 3.75 -10.28
N GLY A 43 6.35 3.30 -9.03
CA GLY A 43 6.71 4.13 -7.87
C GLY A 43 5.50 4.77 -7.19
N CYS A 44 5.70 5.29 -5.96
CA CYS A 44 4.63 6.02 -5.25
C CYS A 44 4.48 7.43 -5.86
N PRO A 45 3.31 7.81 -6.42
CA PRO A 45 3.08 9.16 -6.90
C PRO A 45 3.20 10.16 -5.73
N GLY A 46 4.20 11.04 -5.78
CA GLY A 46 4.49 12.03 -4.73
C GLY A 46 5.38 11.53 -3.59
N PHE A 47 5.77 10.25 -3.59
CA PHE A 47 6.66 9.63 -2.60
C PHE A 47 7.78 8.90 -3.33
N ASN A 48 8.48 9.65 -4.18
CA ASN A 48 9.48 9.10 -5.07
C ASN A 48 10.71 8.70 -4.24
N ARG A 49 10.82 7.42 -3.92
CA ARG A 49 11.96 6.81 -3.25
C ARG A 49 13.07 6.68 -4.30
N LYS A 50 13.66 7.81 -4.67
CA LYS A 50 14.82 7.85 -5.58
C LYS A 50 16.02 7.18 -4.92
#